data_AF-A0A5C8U1I7-F1
#
_entry.id   AF-A0A5C8U1I7-F1
#
_cell.length_a   1.000
_cell.length_b   1.000
_cell.length_c   1.000
_cell.angle_alpha   90.00
_cell.angle_beta   90.00
_cell.angle_gamma   90.00
#
_symmetry.space_group_name_H-M   'P 1'
#
loop_
_entity.id
_entity.type
_entity.pdbx_description
1 polymer ?
#
loop_
_entity_poly.entity_id
_entity_poly.type
_entity_poly.pdbx_seq_one_letter_code
_entity_poly.pdbx_strand_id
1 'polypeptide(L)' 'MTQALDLTSRQIAAIRACGFHPGGLRTSAYPKTMPSLVAAGLVEQRQKVDPAERHQMGWFLTAAGKRLLQSAGTGEPSA' A
#
# COMPACT_ATOMS: atom_id res chain seq x y z
N MET A 1 -17.91 12.72 3.82
CA MET A 1 -16.84 13.59 3.27
C MET A 1 -15.62 12.70 3.05
N THR A 2 -15.43 12.18 1.83
CA THR A 2 -14.22 11.40 1.53
C THR A 2 -13.14 12.41 1.18
N GLN A 3 -12.27 12.70 2.14
CA GLN A 3 -11.14 13.59 1.89
C GLN A 3 -10.26 12.94 0.81
N ALA A 4 -10.17 13.56 -0.36
CA ALA A 4 -9.18 13.18 -1.36
C ALA A 4 -7.82 13.54 -0.75
N LEU A 5 -7.13 12.54 -0.19
CA LEU A 5 -5.74 12.68 0.18
C LEU A 5 -4.98 13.00 -1.11
N ASP A 6 -4.38 14.18 -1.17
CA ASP A 6 -3.49 14.55 -2.28
C ASP A 6 -2.23 13.67 -2.17
N LEU A 7 -2.28 12.52 -2.83
CA LEU A 7 -1.19 11.56 -2.82
C LEU A 7 -0.25 11.85 -3.97
N THR A 8 1.03 11.93 -3.65
CA THR A 8 2.09 11.99 -4.65
C THR A 8 2.08 10.74 -5.53
N SER A 9 2.58 10.84 -6.77
CA SER A 9 2.71 9.70 -7.68
C SER A 9 3.48 8.53 -7.05
N ARG A 10 4.44 8.83 -6.16
CA ARG A 10 5.20 7.81 -5.44
C ARG A 10 4.39 7.08 -4.37
N GLN A 11 3.51 7.79 -3.67
CA GLN A 11 2.56 7.19 -2.73
C GLN A 11 1.56 6.30 -3.46
N ILE A 12 1.02 6.77 -4.60
CA ILE A 12 0.12 5.96 -5.43
C ILE A 12 0.82 4.68 -5.89
N ALA A 13 2.08 4.77 -6.36
CA ALA A 13 2.87 3.60 -6.76
C ALA A 13 3.10 2.62 -5.60
N ALA A 14 3.40 3.12 -4.40
CA ALA A 14 3.58 2.28 -3.21
C ALA A 14 2.30 1.54 -2.80
N ILE A 15 1.14 2.23 -2.83
CA ILE A 15 -0.17 1.63 -2.52
C ILE A 15 -0.54 0.57 -3.57
N ARG A 16 -0.30 0.85 -4.87
CA ARG A 16 -0.48 -0.13 -5.94
C ARG A 16 0.40 -1.36 -5.74
N ALA A 17 1.68 -1.17 -5.41
CA ALA A 17 2.60 -2.26 -5.11
C ALA A 17 2.09 -3.13 -3.94
N CYS A 18 1.61 -2.53 -2.86
CA CYS A 18 0.96 -3.30 -1.78
C CYS A 18 -0.27 -4.08 -2.27
N GLY A 19 -1.04 -3.54 -3.21
CA GLY A 19 -2.18 -4.24 -3.83
C GLY A 19 -1.78 -5.45 -4.67
N PHE A 20 -0.67 -5.39 -5.40
CA PHE A 20 -0.14 -6.51 -6.20
C PHE A 20 0.53 -7.61 -5.35
N HIS A 21 0.88 -7.32 -4.10
CA HIS A 21 1.56 -8.25 -3.19
C HIS A 21 0.67 -8.60 -1.98
N PRO A 22 -0.35 -9.48 -2.15
CA PRO A 22 -1.29 -9.83 -1.07
C PRO A 22 -0.63 -10.54 0.12
N GLY A 23 0.54 -11.16 -0.08
CA GLY A 23 1.34 -11.79 0.99
C GLY A 23 2.16 -10.82 1.84
N GLY A 24 2.11 -9.52 1.53
CA GLY A 24 2.86 -8.47 2.20
C GLY A 24 4.09 -8.04 1.40
N LEU A 25 4.15 -6.77 1.02
CA LEU A 25 5.31 -6.19 0.36
C LEU A 25 6.48 -6.07 1.35
N ARG A 26 7.73 -6.27 0.91
CA ARG A 26 8.90 -6.20 1.80
C ARG A 26 9.02 -4.84 2.50
N THR A 27 9.42 -4.83 3.77
CA THR A 27 9.54 -3.58 4.56
C THR A 27 10.55 -2.59 4.00
N SER A 28 11.58 -3.08 3.31
CA SER A 28 12.58 -2.26 2.62
C SER A 28 12.04 -1.53 1.38
N ALA A 29 10.88 -1.91 0.85
CA ALA A 29 10.28 -1.24 -0.29
C ALA A 29 9.67 0.12 0.14
N TYR A 30 9.96 1.17 -0.65
CA TYR A 30 9.46 2.53 -0.44
C TYR A 30 9.68 3.07 1.01
N PRO A 31 10.91 3.01 1.55
CA PRO A 31 11.17 3.22 2.98
C PRO A 31 10.84 4.64 3.46
N LYS A 32 10.93 5.62 2.56
CA LYS A 32 10.58 7.04 2.85
C LYS A 32 9.08 7.32 2.75
N THR A 33 8.33 6.48 2.05
CA THR A 33 6.92 6.73 1.71
C THR A 33 5.97 5.96 2.64
N MET A 34 6.34 4.75 3.03
CA MET A 34 5.53 3.87 3.87
C MET A 34 5.13 4.48 5.22
N PRO A 35 6.00 5.20 5.96
CA PRO A 35 5.61 5.79 7.24
C PRO A 35 4.42 6.76 7.12
N SER A 36 4.40 7.58 6.07
CA SER A 36 3.31 8.52 5.80
C SER A 36 2.01 7.79 5.43
N LEU A 37 2.10 6.69 4.66
CA LEU A 37 0.94 5.87 4.29
C LEU A 37 0.36 5.09 5.49
N VAL A 38 1.22 4.68 6.42
CA VAL A 38 0.82 4.06 7.69
C VAL A 38 0.12 5.07 8.59
N ALA A 39 0.68 6.29 8.72
CA ALA A 39 0.04 7.37 9.48
C ALA A 39 -1.34 7.75 8.90
N ALA A 40 -1.49 7.67 7.57
CA ALA A 40 -2.77 7.87 6.90
C ALA A 40 -3.73 6.67 6.97
N GLY A 41 -3.32 5.55 7.58
CA GLY A 41 -4.12 4.32 7.69
C GLY A 41 -4.37 3.59 6.36
N LEU A 42 -3.61 3.90 5.31
CA LEU A 42 -3.76 3.31 3.98
C LEU A 42 -2.98 2.00 3.84
N VAL A 43 -1.90 1.86 4.60
CA VAL A 43 -1.02 0.68 4.64
C VAL A 43 -0.76 0.35 6.10
N GLU A 44 -0.51 -0.92 6.41
CA GLU A 44 -0.13 -1.36 7.76
C GLU A 44 1.07 -2.31 7.71
N GLN A 45 1.87 -2.34 8.78
CA GLN A 45 2.93 -3.33 8.94
C GLN A 45 2.37 -4.56 9.67
N ARG A 46 2.53 -5.75 9.09
CA ARG A 46 2.15 -7.02 9.74
C ARG A 46 3.14 -8.13 9.38
N GLN A 47 3.06 -9.25 10.08
CA GLN A 47 3.74 -10.48 9.67
C GLN A 47 3.30 -10.89 8.27
N LYS A 48 4.26 -11.34 7.45
CA LYS A 48 3.96 -11.93 6.15
C LYS A 48 3.03 -13.14 6.29
N VAL A 49 2.17 -13.33 5.29
CA VAL A 49 1.23 -14.46 5.24
C VAL A 49 1.95 -15.75 4.84
N ASP A 50 3.01 -15.63 4.04
CA ASP A 50 3.79 -16.78 3.59
C ASP A 50 4.44 -17.51 4.79
N PRO A 51 4.23 -18.83 4.94
CA PRO A 51 4.73 -19.59 6.09
C PRO A 51 6.27 -19.63 6.15
N ALA A 52 6.98 -19.60 5.01
CA ALA A 52 8.44 -19.56 4.99
C ALA A 52 8.97 -18.17 5.41
N GLU A 53 8.21 -17.11 5.13
CA GLU A 53 8.57 -15.73 5.49
C GLU A 53 7.83 -15.18 6.72
N ARG A 54 7.10 -16.01 7.48
CA ARG A 54 6.22 -15.55 8.59
C ARG A 54 6.93 -14.79 9.71
N HIS A 55 8.24 -15.01 9.86
CA HIS A 55 9.11 -14.28 10.79
C HIS A 55 9.42 -12.85 10.32
N GLN A 56 9.18 -12.53 9.04
CA GLN A 56 9.41 -11.22 8.45
C GLN A 56 8.14 -10.35 8.52
N MET A 57 8.36 -9.05 8.64
CA MET A 57 7.32 -8.05 8.46
C MET A 57 7.12 -7.74 6.98
N GLY A 58 5.91 -7.36 6.62
CA GLY A 58 5.54 -6.84 5.33
C GLY A 58 4.55 -5.68 5.44
N TRP A 59 4.50 -4.87 4.39
CA TRP A 59 3.52 -3.82 4.19
C TRP A 59 2.27 -4.41 3.53
N PHE A 60 1.13 -4.16 4.13
CA PHE A 60 -0.16 -4.66 3.68
C PHE A 60 -1.10 -3.50 3.38
N LEU A 61 -1.86 -3.64 2.29
CA LEU A 61 -2.87 -2.67 1.92
C LEU A 61 -4.11 -2.82 2.81
N THR A 62 -4.49 -1.75 3.50
CA THR A 62 -5.69 -1.74 4.37
C THR A 62 -6.97 -1.62 3.52
N ALA A 63 -8.13 -1.82 4.15
CA ALA A 63 -9.41 -1.56 3.49
C ALA A 63 -9.56 -0.09 3.04
N ALA A 64 -9.01 0.86 3.80
CA ALA A 64 -8.99 2.27 3.44
C ALA A 64 -8.10 2.53 2.21
N GLY A 65 -6.91 1.91 2.18
CA GLY A 65 -6.02 1.95 1.01
C GLY A 65 -6.65 1.38 -0.25
N LYS A 66 -7.38 0.26 -0.14
CA LYS A 66 -8.13 -0.34 -1.26
C LYS A 66 -9.22 0.59 -1.78
N ARG A 67 -10.02 1.17 -0.89
CA ARG A 67 -11.06 2.14 -1.28
C ARG A 67 -10.46 3.36 -1.97
N LEU A 68 -9.33 3.85 -1.48
CA LEU A 68 -8.63 4.96 -2.11
C LEU A 68 -8.15 4.60 -3.52
N LEU A 69 -7.54 3.43 -3.72
CA LEU A 69 -7.15 2.98 -5.07
C LEU A 69 -8.34 2.88 -6.02
N GLN A 70 -9.48 2.40 -5.54
CA GLN A 70 -10.71 2.31 -6.35
C GLN A 70 -11.24 3.70 -6.71
N SER A 71 -11.22 4.66 -5.77
CA SER A 71 -11.66 6.04 -6.01
C SER A 71 -10.69 6.86 -6.86
N ALA A 72 -9.39 6.57 -6.79
CA ALA A 72 -8.36 7.24 -7.59
C ALA A 72 -8.40 6.84 -9.09
N GLY A 73 -9.29 5.90 -9.44
CA GLY A 73 -9.28 5.21 -10.72
C GLY A 73 -8.09 4.25 -10.79
N THR A 74 -8.35 3.04 -11.29
CA THR A 74 -7.27 2.26 -11.90
C THR A 74 -6.75 3.13 -13.03
N GLY A 75 -5.69 3.90 -12.77
CA GLY A 75 -4.88 4.47 -13.84
C GLY A 75 -4.18 3.29 -14.50
N GLU A 76 -4.96 2.51 -15.25
CA GLU A 76 -4.53 1.80 -16.42
C GLU A 76 -3.76 2.84 -17.24
N PRO A 77 -2.48 2.61 -17.58
CA PRO A 77 -1.93 3.34 -18.70
C PRO A 77 -2.83 2.97 -19.89
N SER A 78 -3.62 3.93 -20.39
CA SER A 78 -4.07 3.83 -21.77
C SER A 78 -2.81 3.88 -22.64
N ALA A 79 -2.34 2.71 -23.04
CA ALA A 79 -1.41 2.49 -24.14
C ALA A 79 -1.61 1.06 -24.66
#